data_AF-A0A0N5BLU8-F1
#
_entry.id   AF-A0A0N5BLU8-F1
#
_cell.length_a   1.000
_cell.length_b   1.000
_cell.length_c   1.000
_cell.angle_alpha   90.00
_cell.angle_beta   90.00
_cell.angle_gamma   90.00
#
_symmetry.space_group_name_H-M   'P 1'
#
loop_
_entity.id
_entity.type
_entity.pdbx_description
1 polymer ?
#
loop_
_entity_poly.entity_id
_entity_poly.type
_entity_poly.pdbx_seq_one_letter_code
_entity_poly.pdbx_strand_id
1 'polypeptide(L)'
;MNTLITFITISSIFLTLFYVNGEDSVTVVPKPNYDEDVSKKLVESLRNAKLENKFDSKFDEMLNSIISQIEGNTNLDESISFISHSIVNSSFSDEEKGTFFQELVNAATHITEDK
;
A
#
# COMPACT_ATOMS: atom_id res chain seq x y z
N MET A 1 6.27 27.49 -21.71
CA MET A 1 5.24 26.80 -22.52
C MET A 1 5.30 25.27 -22.40
N ASN A 2 5.93 24.70 -21.35
CA ASN A 2 6.07 23.25 -21.16
C ASN A 2 5.23 22.68 -20.00
N THR A 3 5.02 23.45 -18.93
CA THR A 3 4.35 22.97 -17.71
C THR A 3 2.84 22.77 -17.87
N LEU A 4 2.19 23.60 -18.70
CA LEU A 4 0.75 23.47 -18.94
C LEU A 4 0.40 22.20 -19.71
N ILE A 5 1.26 21.80 -20.67
CA ILE A 5 1.05 20.61 -21.48
C ILE A 5 1.21 19.36 -20.60
N THR A 6 2.25 19.30 -19.75
CA THR A 6 2.48 18.16 -18.84
C THR A 6 1.33 17.96 -17.85
N PHE A 7 0.72 19.05 -17.34
CA PHE A 7 -0.40 18.96 -16.40
C PHE A 7 -1.67 18.37 -17.05
N ILE A 8 -1.92 18.72 -18.32
CA ILE A 8 -3.06 18.19 -19.10
C ILE A 8 -2.86 16.69 -19.35
N THR A 9 -1.64 16.25 -19.70
CA THR A 9 -1.36 14.82 -19.97
C THR A 9 -1.52 13.96 -18.71
N ILE A 10 -1.07 14.46 -17.55
CA ILE A 10 -1.23 13.75 -16.27
C ILE A 10 -2.72 13.69 -15.90
N SER A 11 -3.45 14.80 -16.05
CA SER A 11 -4.90 14.84 -15.74
C SER A 11 -5.71 13.89 -16.61
N SER A 12 -5.35 13.71 -17.88
CA SER A 12 -6.01 12.76 -18.78
C SER A 12 -5.78 11.29 -18.40
N ILE A 13 -4.62 10.95 -17.80
CA ILE A 13 -4.35 9.59 -17.30
C ILE A 13 -5.25 9.27 -16.09
N PHE A 14 -5.43 10.25 -15.19
CA PHE A 14 -6.36 10.10 -14.07
C PHE A 14 -7.81 9.99 -14.55
N LEU A 15 -8.22 10.78 -15.56
CA LEU A 15 -9.57 10.71 -16.10
C LEU A 15 -9.88 9.32 -16.71
N THR A 16 -8.93 8.69 -17.39
CA THR A 16 -9.11 7.31 -17.92
C THR A 16 -9.19 6.23 -16.84
N LEU A 17 -8.60 6.47 -15.66
CA LEU A 17 -8.71 5.54 -14.52
C LEU A 17 -10.04 5.67 -13.78
N PHE A 18 -10.67 6.85 -13.82
CA PHE A 18 -11.99 7.08 -13.22
C PHE A 18 -13.16 6.92 -14.22
N TYR A 19 -12.87 6.63 -15.49
CA TYR A 19 -13.87 6.26 -16.50
C TYR A 19 -14.06 4.73 -16.53
N VAL A 20 -14.36 4.14 -15.38
CA VAL A 20 -14.89 2.77 -15.30
C VAL A 20 -16.32 2.87 -14.82
N ASN A 21 -17.21 2.47 -15.73
CA ASN A 21 -18.67 2.48 -15.68
C ASN A 21 -19.29 2.43 -14.29
N GLY A 22 -20.10 3.45 -14.00
CA GLY A 22 -21.29 3.24 -13.19
C GLY A 22 -22.23 2.29 -13.92
N GLU A 23 -22.87 1.41 -13.15
CA GLU A 23 -23.73 0.30 -13.58
C GLU A 23 -22.96 -0.91 -14.14
N ASP A 24 -22.64 -1.88 -13.26
CA ASP A 24 -23.32 -3.18 -13.33
C ASP A 24 -22.79 -4.17 -12.27
N SER A 25 -23.74 -4.91 -11.69
CA SER A 25 -23.60 -6.23 -11.06
C SER A 25 -22.33 -6.48 -10.22
N VAL A 26 -22.49 -6.47 -8.89
CA VAL A 26 -21.55 -7.06 -7.93
C VAL A 26 -21.43 -8.56 -8.20
N THR A 27 -20.64 -8.90 -9.20
CA THR A 27 -20.16 -10.25 -9.42
C THR A 27 -19.03 -10.40 -8.40
N VAL A 28 -19.32 -11.00 -7.26
CA VAL A 28 -18.28 -11.41 -6.31
C VAL A 28 -17.51 -12.53 -7.00
N VAL A 29 -16.56 -12.15 -7.86
CA VAL A 29 -15.53 -13.06 -8.34
C VAL A 29 -14.75 -13.44 -7.09
N PRO A 30 -14.70 -14.72 -6.70
CA PRO A 30 -13.86 -15.13 -5.60
C PRO A 30 -12.44 -14.69 -5.94
N LYS A 31 -11.91 -13.73 -5.20
CA LYS A 31 -10.52 -13.31 -5.38
C LYS A 31 -9.64 -14.54 -5.13
N PRO A 32 -8.70 -14.86 -6.01
CA PRO A 32 -7.90 -16.08 -5.90
C PRO A 32 -7.11 -16.10 -4.58
N ASN A 33 -6.84 -17.29 -4.05
CA ASN A 33 -5.97 -17.55 -2.88
C ASN A 33 -4.57 -16.90 -2.95
N TYR A 34 -4.19 -16.37 -4.12
CA TYR A 34 -2.98 -15.61 -4.32
C TYR A 34 -2.89 -14.38 -3.41
N ASP A 35 -4.02 -13.71 -3.13
CA ASP A 35 -4.04 -12.54 -2.26
C ASP A 35 -3.75 -12.91 -0.79
N GLU A 36 -4.16 -14.11 -0.35
CA GLU A 36 -3.89 -14.60 1.00
C GLU A 36 -2.40 -14.94 1.18
N ASP A 37 -1.79 -15.65 0.23
CA ASP A 37 -0.36 -16.00 0.28
C ASP A 37 0.53 -14.76 0.20
N VAL A 38 0.20 -13.80 -0.67
CA VAL A 38 0.92 -12.52 -0.77
C VAL A 38 0.77 -11.70 0.51
N SER A 39 -0.44 -11.67 1.09
CA SER A 39 -0.69 -10.96 2.35
C SER A 39 0.11 -11.56 3.51
N LYS A 40 0.18 -12.90 3.61
CA LYS A 40 1.01 -13.59 4.60
C LYS A 40 2.49 -13.25 4.45
N LYS A 41 3.02 -13.35 3.23
CA LYS A 41 4.43 -12.99 2.95
C LYS A 41 4.72 -11.51 3.25
N LEU A 42 3.77 -10.62 2.99
CA LEU A 42 3.88 -9.20 3.32
C LEU A 42 3.96 -8.96 4.83
N VAL A 43 3.04 -9.56 5.59
CA VAL A 43 3.06 -9.50 7.05
C VAL A 43 4.37 -10.03 7.62
N GLU A 44 4.82 -11.19 7.14
CA GLU A 44 6.07 -11.80 7.59
C GLU A 44 7.28 -10.90 7.29
N SER A 45 7.36 -10.33 6.09
CA SER A 45 8.44 -9.43 5.72
C SER A 45 8.47 -8.15 6.57
N LEU A 46 7.30 -7.57 6.84
CA LEU A 46 7.18 -6.40 7.71
C LEU A 46 7.59 -6.71 9.16
N ARG A 47 7.18 -7.87 9.69
CA ARG A 47 7.59 -8.32 11.03
C ARG A 47 9.10 -8.58 11.11
N ASN A 48 9.69 -9.19 10.10
CA ASN A 48 11.13 -9.44 10.05
C ASN A 48 11.91 -8.14 9.97
N ALA A 49 11.51 -7.22 9.11
CA ALA A 49 12.13 -5.90 9.02
C ALA A 49 12.03 -5.12 10.34
N LYS A 50 10.92 -5.24 11.07
CA LYS A 50 10.80 -4.70 12.44
C LYS A 50 11.79 -5.34 13.41
N LEU A 51 11.90 -6.68 13.42
CA LEU A 51 12.84 -7.41 14.30
C LEU A 51 14.31 -7.06 14.01
N GLU A 52 14.63 -6.77 12.75
CA GLU A 52 15.95 -6.32 12.30
C GLU A 52 16.22 -4.83 12.57
N ASN A 53 15.30 -4.11 13.22
CA ASN A 53 15.37 -2.66 13.47
C ASN A 53 15.55 -1.83 12.18
N LYS A 54 14.93 -2.27 11.07
CA LYS A 54 14.92 -1.53 9.80
C LYS A 54 13.90 -0.39 9.76
N PHE A 55 13.04 -0.31 10.78
CA PHE A 55 12.12 0.80 11.00
C PHE A 55 12.55 1.58 12.24
N ASP A 56 12.42 2.91 12.18
CA ASP A 56 12.52 3.74 13.39
C ASP A 56 11.38 3.37 14.36
N SER A 57 11.72 3.18 15.63
CA SER A 57 10.78 2.89 16.73
C SER A 57 9.59 3.86 16.80
N LYS A 58 9.74 5.11 16.35
CA LYS A 58 8.62 6.08 16.32
C LYS A 58 7.48 5.64 15.39
N PHE A 59 7.74 4.75 14.44
CA PHE A 59 6.75 4.22 13.50
C PHE A 59 6.04 2.96 14.01
N ASP A 60 6.41 2.44 15.18
CA ASP A 60 5.96 1.13 15.66
C ASP A 60 4.45 0.98 15.78
N GLU A 61 3.77 2.02 16.26
CA GLU A 61 2.31 1.99 16.42
C GLU A 61 1.62 1.88 15.05
N MET A 62 2.07 2.67 14.08
CA MET A 62 1.54 2.63 12.71
C MET A 62 1.86 1.31 12.02
N LEU A 63 3.09 0.82 12.15
CA LEU A 63 3.51 -0.45 11.57
C LEU A 63 2.69 -1.62 12.13
N ASN A 64 2.45 -1.65 13.44
CA ASN A 64 1.60 -2.65 14.08
C ASN A 64 0.15 -2.58 13.58
N SER A 65 -0.39 -1.37 13.39
CA SER A 65 -1.74 -1.14 12.85
C SER A 65 -1.85 -1.67 11.42
N ILE A 66 -0.86 -1.39 10.57
CA ILE A 66 -0.77 -1.90 9.20
C ILE A 66 -0.73 -3.43 9.17
N ILE A 67 0.13 -4.04 9.98
CA ILE A 67 0.24 -5.50 10.07
C ILE A 67 -1.10 -6.11 10.48
N SER A 68 -1.74 -5.57 11.52
CA SER A 68 -3.05 -6.04 11.98
C SER A 68 -4.14 -5.91 10.92
N GLN A 69 -4.11 -4.85 10.10
CA GLN A 69 -5.07 -4.67 9.02
C GLN A 69 -4.89 -5.72 7.92
N ILE A 70 -3.64 -6.01 7.52
CA ILE A 70 -3.35 -7.02 6.50
C ILE A 70 -3.71 -8.42 7.02
N GLU A 71 -3.43 -8.73 8.29
CA GLU A 71 -3.79 -10.01 8.91
C GLU A 71 -5.32 -10.18 9.02
N GLY A 72 -6.06 -9.09 9.26
CA GLY A 72 -7.51 -9.09 9.39
C GLY A 72 -8.28 -9.04 8.08
N ASN A 73 -7.61 -8.86 6.93
CA ASN A 73 -8.26 -8.65 5.65
C ASN A 73 -7.65 -9.51 4.53
N THR A 74 -8.48 -10.32 3.87
CA THR A 74 -8.08 -11.10 2.69
C THR A 74 -8.04 -10.25 1.41
N ASN A 75 -8.50 -8.99 1.45
CA ASN A 75 -8.48 -8.07 0.32
C ASN A 75 -7.26 -7.13 0.40
N LEU A 76 -6.25 -7.43 -0.43
CA LEU A 76 -5.01 -6.65 -0.47
C LEU A 76 -5.23 -5.19 -0.89
N ASP A 77 -6.18 -4.92 -1.80
CA ASP A 77 -6.47 -3.55 -2.28
C ASP A 77 -6.97 -2.65 -1.14
N GLU A 78 -7.82 -3.19 -0.27
CA GLU A 78 -8.32 -2.48 0.92
C GLU A 78 -7.19 -2.22 1.92
N SER A 79 -6.32 -3.21 2.12
CA SER A 79 -5.13 -3.06 2.97
C SER A 79 -4.18 -1.99 2.44
N ILE A 80 -3.94 -1.93 1.13
CA ILE A 80 -3.11 -0.88 0.50
C ILE A 80 -3.75 0.51 0.67
N SER A 81 -5.07 0.61 0.46
CA SER A 81 -5.80 1.86 0.68
C SER A 81 -5.68 2.33 2.13
N PHE A 82 -5.82 1.41 3.09
CA PHE A 82 -5.65 1.69 4.51
C PHE A 82 -4.22 2.17 4.85
N ILE A 83 -3.19 1.51 4.31
CA ILE A 83 -1.78 1.90 4.48
C ILE A 83 -1.58 3.34 4.00
N SER A 84 -2.02 3.65 2.79
CA SER A 84 -1.90 4.99 2.21
C SER A 84 -2.58 6.06 3.09
N HIS A 85 -3.82 5.81 3.51
CA HIS A 85 -4.54 6.73 4.39
C HIS A 85 -3.86 6.90 5.76
N SER A 86 -3.33 5.81 6.34
CA SER A 86 -2.64 5.84 7.62
C SER A 86 -1.39 6.71 7.57
N ILE A 87 -0.60 6.59 6.49
CA ILE A 87 0.62 7.39 6.30
C ILE A 87 0.27 8.85 6.06
N VAL A 88 -0.62 9.14 5.11
CA VAL A 88 -0.97 10.51 4.70
C VAL A 88 -1.58 11.30 5.86
N ASN A 89 -2.48 10.68 6.62
CA ASN A 89 -3.20 11.33 7.72
C ASN A 89 -2.46 11.30 9.07
N SER A 90 -1.25 10.74 9.10
CA SER A 90 -0.46 10.73 10.33
C SER A 90 0.03 12.12 10.73
N SER A 91 0.34 12.26 12.01
CA SER A 91 0.95 13.46 12.60
C SER A 91 2.44 13.60 12.29
N PHE A 92 3.03 12.66 11.54
CA PHE A 92 4.41 12.74 11.10
C PHE A 92 4.62 13.89 10.11
N SER A 93 5.84 14.42 10.06
CA SER A 93 6.23 15.36 9.01
C SER A 93 6.26 14.66 7.64
N ASP A 94 6.22 15.44 6.56
CA ASP A 94 6.25 14.89 5.20
C ASP A 94 7.54 14.09 4.92
N GLU A 95 8.66 14.51 5.49
CA GLU A 95 9.93 13.79 5.42
C GLU A 95 9.82 12.42 6.11
N GLU A 96 9.27 12.39 7.31
CA GLU A 96 9.07 11.14 8.07
C GLU A 96 8.08 10.19 7.39
N LYS A 97 7.00 10.72 6.80
CA LYS A 97 6.08 9.94 5.97
C LYS A 97 6.81 9.32 4.77
N GLY A 98 7.69 10.08 4.13
CA GLY A 98 8.55 9.60 3.05
C GLY A 98 9.51 8.51 3.49
N THR A 99 10.19 8.70 4.63
CA THR A 99 11.07 7.69 5.23
C THR A 99 10.31 6.40 5.52
N PHE A 100 9.17 6.49 6.22
CA PHE A 100 8.38 5.32 6.57
C PHE A 100 7.85 4.58 5.35
N PHE A 101 7.38 5.30 4.33
CA PHE A 101 6.94 4.70 3.06
C PHE A 101 8.09 3.97 2.37
N GLN A 102 9.29 4.56 2.33
CA GLN A 102 10.45 3.91 1.72
C GLN A 102 10.87 2.66 2.48
N GLU A 103 10.82 2.67 3.82
CA GLU A 103 11.10 1.50 4.65
C GLU A 103 10.09 0.37 4.40
N LEU A 104 8.80 0.69 4.24
CA LEU A 104 7.76 -0.27 3.85
C LEU A 104 8.04 -0.90 2.47
N VAL A 105 8.40 -0.08 1.47
CA VAL A 105 8.73 -0.58 0.12
C VAL A 105 9.97 -1.48 0.16
N ASN A 106 11.01 -1.07 0.90
CA ASN A 106 12.23 -1.87 1.06
C ASN A 106 11.93 -3.22 1.70
N ALA A 107 11.08 -3.25 2.74
CA ALA A 107 10.63 -4.49 3.35
C ALA A 107 9.79 -5.35 2.39
N ALA A 108 8.97 -4.74 1.53
CA ALA A 108 8.10 -5.48 0.61
C ALA A 108 8.82 -6.04 -0.64
N THR A 109 10.00 -5.51 -0.99
CA THR A 109 10.69 -5.79 -2.26
C THR A 109 11.00 -7.28 -2.47
N HIS A 110 11.22 -8.04 -1.39
CA HIS A 110 11.60 -9.45 -1.46
C HIS A 110 10.43 -10.45 -1.54
N ILE A 111 9.18 -9.98 -1.52
CA ILE A 111 8.01 -10.88 -1.44
C ILE A 111 7.70 -11.57 -2.78
N THR A 112 8.04 -10.92 -3.90
CA THR A 112 7.72 -11.38 -5.25
C THR A 112 8.87 -12.11 -5.96
N GLU A 113 10.05 -12.23 -5.33
CA GLU A 113 11.23 -12.84 -5.95
C GLU A 113 11.22 -14.37 -5.98
N ASP A 114 10.34 -15.03 -5.20
CA ASP A 114 10.14 -16.49 -5.23
C ASP A 114 9.10 -16.92 -6.31
N LYS A 115 9.40 -16.70 -7.59
CA LYS A 115 8.70 -17.33 -8.72
C LYS A 115 9.63 -18.18 -9.57
#